data_AF-A0A8H7S3V2-F1
#
_entry.id   AF-A0A8H7S3V2-F1
#
_cell.length_a   1.000
_cell.length_b   1.000
_cell.length_c   1.000
_cell.angle_alpha   90.00
_cell.angle_beta   90.00
_cell.angle_gamma   90.00
#
_symmetry.space_group_name_H-M   'P 1'
#
loop_
_entity.id
_entity.type
_entity.pdbx_description
1 polymer ?
#
loop_
_entity_poly.entity_id
_entity_poly.type
_entity_poly.pdbx_seq_one_letter_code
_entity_poly.pdbx_strand_id
1 'polypeptide(L)'
;MSDLASVALSIAMAIGPVIGYVDQYILSRLGKRFDITLLIQSLVMITAQLVLLEIVIRYKPIVKYEQQQQPLLDDEQQYHQYNHEIMSKKNQSGIKAMLKKIWAWDHYLDYVNFLLGFTTTIAVAYQLFGYHAWFIETLGVLSLGIESTLPLPQCVSNFKRRSTTGFSAIVMATWFLGDSFKLFYFIFTRSPVQFYICGAVQLTIDSLIVMQAILFSTKVKKQLGVSSCHSDLVEEQRPGFTYETIP
;
A
#
# COMPACT_ATOMS: atom_id res chain seq x y z
N MET A 1 34.39 15.93 -24.90
CA MET A 1 33.33 14.91 -24.69
C MET A 1 33.83 13.48 -24.89
N SER A 2 34.90 13.25 -25.65
CA SER A 2 35.56 11.95 -25.85
C SER A 2 36.25 11.38 -24.60
N ASP A 3 36.79 12.23 -23.73
CA ASP A 3 37.58 11.76 -22.57
C ASP A 3 36.72 11.22 -21.43
N LEU A 4 35.50 11.75 -21.27
CA LEU A 4 34.57 11.25 -20.26
C LEU A 4 34.01 9.88 -20.66
N ALA A 5 33.79 9.66 -21.96
CA ALA A 5 33.31 8.39 -22.49
C ALA A 5 34.37 7.30 -22.40
N SER A 6 35.65 7.61 -22.67
CA SER A 6 36.75 6.65 -22.56
C SER A 6 37.07 6.29 -21.11
N VAL A 7 36.99 7.25 -20.18
CA VAL A 7 37.12 7.02 -18.74
C VAL A 7 35.93 6.22 -18.20
N ALA A 8 34.71 6.50 -18.67
CA ALA A 8 33.54 5.70 -18.29
C ALA A 8 33.63 4.24 -18.80
N LEU A 9 34.14 4.04 -20.02
CA LEU A 9 34.32 2.71 -20.60
C LEU A 9 35.41 1.89 -19.89
N SER A 10 36.51 2.54 -19.48
CA SER A 10 37.59 1.88 -18.74
C SER A 10 37.18 1.52 -17.32
N ILE A 11 36.42 2.38 -16.64
CA ILE A 11 35.80 2.08 -15.34
C ILE A 11 34.80 0.92 -15.48
N ALA A 12 33.95 0.93 -16.52
CA ALA A 12 32.98 -0.14 -16.77
C ALA A 12 33.64 -1.49 -17.08
N MET A 13 34.76 -1.52 -17.81
CA MET A 13 35.50 -2.75 -18.08
C MET A 13 36.28 -3.29 -16.88
N ALA A 14 36.74 -2.42 -15.98
CA ALA A 14 37.43 -2.84 -14.75
C ALA A 14 36.47 -3.30 -13.65
N ILE A 15 35.32 -2.62 -13.52
CA ILE A 15 34.33 -2.90 -12.49
C ILE A 15 33.34 -3.98 -12.94
N GLY A 16 33.04 -4.10 -14.24
CA GLY A 16 32.07 -5.05 -14.79
C GLY A 16 32.35 -6.52 -14.41
N PRO A 17 33.59 -7.03 -14.53
CA PRO A 17 33.92 -8.39 -14.10
C PRO A 17 33.80 -8.55 -12.59
N VAL A 18 34.22 -7.56 -11.79
CA VAL A 18 34.14 -7.61 -10.32
C VAL A 18 32.69 -7.59 -9.85
N ILE A 19 31.84 -6.76 -10.46
CA ILE A 19 30.39 -6.77 -10.23
C ILE A 19 29.81 -8.11 -10.66
N GLY A 20 30.19 -8.67 -11.82
CA GLY A 20 29.69 -9.96 -12.30
C GLY A 20 30.07 -11.15 -11.41
N TYR A 21 31.30 -11.20 -10.91
CA TYR A 21 31.75 -12.24 -9.98
C TYR A 21 31.13 -12.09 -8.59
N VAL A 22 30.92 -10.85 -8.12
CA VAL A 22 30.24 -10.58 -6.86
C VAL A 22 28.74 -10.90 -6.98
N ASP A 23 28.11 -10.58 -8.10
CA ASP A 23 26.70 -10.90 -8.40
C ASP A 23 26.49 -12.42 -8.51
N GLN A 24 27.38 -13.15 -9.21
CA GLN A 24 27.35 -14.63 -9.25
C GLN A 24 27.64 -15.28 -7.90
N TYR A 25 28.53 -14.72 -7.08
CA TYR A 25 28.82 -15.22 -5.74
C TYR A 25 27.66 -14.97 -4.75
N ILE A 26 27.02 -13.80 -4.86
CA ILE A 26 25.82 -13.43 -4.08
C ILE A 26 24.63 -14.30 -4.51
N LEU A 27 24.38 -14.47 -5.81
CA LEU A 27 23.32 -15.33 -6.34
C LEU A 27 23.53 -16.80 -5.98
N SER A 28 24.76 -17.31 -6.01
CA SER A 28 25.06 -18.69 -5.59
C SER A 28 24.97 -18.90 -4.07
N ARG A 29 25.30 -17.89 -3.26
CA ARG A 29 25.14 -17.92 -1.80
C ARG A 29 23.67 -17.73 -1.36
N LEU A 30 22.88 -16.93 -2.08
CA LEU A 30 21.44 -16.75 -1.89
C LEU A 30 20.66 -18.00 -2.32
N GLY A 31 20.99 -18.57 -3.49
CA GLY A 31 20.30 -19.74 -4.05
C GLY A 31 20.46 -21.02 -3.22
N LYS A 32 21.52 -21.14 -2.41
CA LYS A 32 21.73 -22.28 -1.52
C LYS A 32 21.03 -22.15 -0.16
N ARG A 33 20.47 -20.97 0.17
CA ARG A 33 19.85 -20.69 1.48
C ARG A 33 18.34 -20.38 1.44
N PHE A 34 17.78 -20.06 0.28
CA PHE A 34 16.38 -19.67 0.15
C PHE A 34 15.56 -20.70 -0.62
N ASP A 35 14.35 -21.00 -0.12
CA ASP A 35 13.37 -21.80 -0.84
C ASP A 35 13.05 -21.18 -2.20
N ILE A 36 13.17 -21.97 -3.26
CA ILE A 36 12.89 -21.55 -4.65
C ILE A 36 11.48 -20.97 -4.78
N THR A 37 10.53 -21.47 -3.98
CA THR A 37 9.16 -20.94 -3.91
C THR A 37 9.12 -19.46 -3.53
N LEU A 38 9.91 -19.03 -2.55
CA LEU A 38 9.96 -17.63 -2.09
C LEU A 38 10.70 -16.74 -3.10
N LEU A 39 11.67 -17.31 -3.80
CA LEU A 39 12.37 -16.63 -4.89
C LEU A 39 11.39 -16.31 -6.03
N ILE A 40 10.61 -17.29 -6.47
CA ILE A 40 9.60 -17.10 -7.52
C ILE A 40 8.53 -16.10 -7.06
N GLN A 41 8.05 -16.22 -5.81
CA GLN A 41 7.07 -15.29 -5.25
C GLN A 41 7.56 -13.84 -5.29
N SER A 42 8.80 -13.60 -4.86
CA SER A 42 9.36 -12.24 -4.84
C SER A 42 9.56 -11.68 -6.25
N LEU A 43 10.00 -12.49 -7.21
CA LEU A 43 10.13 -12.08 -8.62
C LEU A 43 8.77 -11.68 -9.23
N VAL A 44 7.74 -12.51 -9.03
CA VAL A 44 6.38 -12.23 -9.52
C VAL A 44 5.83 -10.96 -8.87
N MET A 45 6.02 -10.80 -7.55
CA MET A 45 5.57 -9.63 -6.81
C MET A 45 6.25 -8.34 -7.26
N ILE A 46 7.57 -8.35 -7.45
CA ILE A 46 8.32 -7.18 -7.95
C ILE A 46 7.78 -6.77 -9.32
N THR A 47 7.57 -7.73 -10.21
CA THR A 47 7.00 -7.47 -11.55
C THR A 47 5.61 -6.84 -11.44
N ALA A 48 4.73 -7.41 -10.60
CA ALA A 48 3.40 -6.86 -10.38
C ALA A 48 3.42 -5.44 -9.81
N GLN A 49 4.33 -5.14 -8.88
CA GLN A 49 4.48 -3.80 -8.29
C GLN A 49 4.98 -2.77 -9.32
N LEU A 50 5.89 -3.15 -10.22
CA LEU A 50 6.35 -2.27 -11.31
C LEU A 50 5.22 -1.97 -12.31
N VAL A 51 4.40 -2.96 -12.64
CA VAL A 51 3.22 -2.78 -13.52
C VAL A 51 2.17 -1.91 -12.83
N LEU A 52 1.89 -2.15 -11.55
CA LEU A 52 0.93 -1.35 -10.79
C LEU A 52 1.40 0.10 -10.68
N LEU A 53 2.71 0.32 -10.50
CA LEU A 53 3.30 1.66 -10.49
C LEU A 53 3.10 2.37 -11.83
N GLU A 54 3.33 1.68 -12.96
CA GLU A 54 3.06 2.25 -14.30
C GLU A 54 1.59 2.64 -14.45
N ILE A 55 0.67 1.77 -14.03
CA ILE A 55 -0.77 2.03 -14.08
C ILE A 55 -1.13 3.25 -13.22
N VAL A 56 -0.64 3.32 -11.99
CA VAL A 56 -0.94 4.43 -11.06
C VAL A 56 -0.48 5.77 -11.62
N ILE A 57 0.69 5.81 -12.25
CA ILE A 57 1.23 7.04 -12.85
C ILE A 57 0.43 7.42 -14.09
N ARG A 58 0.06 6.45 -14.92
CA ARG A 58 -0.73 6.68 -16.14
C ARG A 58 -2.17 7.13 -15.86
N TYR A 59 -2.76 6.72 -14.74
CA TYR A 59 -4.17 6.97 -14.39
C TYR A 59 -4.37 7.94 -13.20
N LYS A 60 -3.42 8.85 -12.94
CA LYS A 60 -3.48 9.83 -11.84
C LYS A 60 -4.77 10.70 -11.95
N PRO A 61 -5.75 10.58 -11.02
CA PRO A 61 -6.97 11.38 -11.09
C PRO A 61 -6.65 12.83 -10.71
N ILE A 62 -7.01 13.77 -11.59
CA ILE A 62 -6.88 15.21 -11.34
C ILE A 62 -7.91 15.60 -10.28
N VAL A 63 -7.51 15.62 -9.00
CA VAL A 63 -8.32 16.17 -7.91
C VAL A 63 -8.21 17.70 -7.95
N LYS A 64 -9.19 18.35 -8.59
CA LYS A 64 -9.40 19.80 -8.47
C LYS A 64 -9.94 20.10 -7.07
N TYR A 65 -9.18 20.83 -6.26
CA TYR A 65 -9.70 21.40 -5.01
C TYR A 65 -10.35 22.74 -5.36
N GLU A 66 -11.66 22.87 -5.14
CA GLU A 66 -12.37 24.14 -5.21
C GLU A 66 -11.78 25.15 -4.23
N GLN A 67 -11.40 26.32 -4.76
CA GLN A 67 -10.96 27.47 -4.00
C GLN A 67 -12.16 28.29 -3.52
N GLN A 68 -11.98 28.85 -2.31
CA GLN A 68 -12.54 30.10 -1.80
C GLN A 68 -14.03 30.17 -1.42
N GLN A 69 -14.24 30.18 -0.10
CA GLN A 69 -15.12 31.16 0.55
C GLN A 69 -14.47 31.63 1.87
N GLN A 70 -14.07 32.90 1.92
CA GLN A 70 -13.73 33.60 3.16
C GLN A 70 -15.04 33.94 3.88
N PRO A 71 -15.20 33.58 5.17
CA PRO A 71 -16.31 34.08 5.97
C PRO A 71 -16.02 35.51 6.41
N LEU A 72 -16.95 36.45 6.15
CA LEU A 72 -16.96 37.78 6.79
C LEU A 72 -17.35 37.58 8.26
N LEU A 73 -16.44 37.89 9.18
CA LEU A 73 -16.65 37.80 10.63
C LEU A 73 -16.32 39.17 11.25
N ASP A 74 -17.30 39.79 11.92
CA ASP A 74 -17.23 41.15 12.49
C ASP A 74 -16.63 41.22 13.92
N ASP A 75 -16.00 40.15 14.43
CA ASP A 75 -15.43 40.11 15.79
C ASP A 75 -13.93 39.78 15.81
N GLU A 76 -13.13 40.67 16.41
CA GLU A 76 -11.65 40.60 16.47
C GLU A 76 -11.13 39.38 17.27
N GLN A 77 -11.86 38.95 18.30
CA GLN A 77 -11.51 37.78 19.11
C GLN A 77 -11.80 36.45 18.39
N GLN A 78 -12.92 36.38 17.67
CA GLN A 78 -13.26 35.20 16.86
C GLN A 78 -12.29 35.02 15.69
N TYR A 79 -11.75 36.13 15.16
CA TYR A 79 -10.72 36.11 14.14
C TYR A 79 -9.40 35.46 14.60
N HIS A 80 -8.97 35.71 15.84
CA HIS A 80 -7.75 35.08 16.39
C HIS A 80 -7.89 33.57 16.59
N GLN A 81 -9.02 33.11 17.14
CA GLN A 81 -9.28 31.68 17.32
C GLN A 81 -9.44 30.96 15.97
N TYR A 82 -10.17 31.58 15.02
CA TYR A 82 -10.32 31.08 13.65
C TYR A 82 -8.97 31.00 12.92
N ASN A 83 -8.12 32.02 13.03
CA ASN A 83 -6.81 32.01 12.40
C ASN A 83 -5.85 30.98 13.00
N HIS A 84 -5.94 30.70 14.31
CA HIS A 84 -5.12 29.65 14.92
C HIS A 84 -5.56 28.26 14.41
N GLU A 85 -6.86 28.03 14.26
CA GLU A 85 -7.38 26.79 13.65
C GLU A 85 -7.02 26.67 12.16
N ILE A 86 -7.14 27.76 11.39
CA ILE A 86 -6.76 27.82 9.98
C ILE A 86 -5.25 27.63 9.81
N MET A 87 -4.40 28.23 10.66
CA MET A 87 -2.96 28.03 10.62
C MET A 87 -2.56 26.60 10.97
N SER A 88 -3.19 25.98 11.98
CA SER A 88 -2.99 24.56 12.30
C SER A 88 -3.38 23.67 11.12
N LYS A 89 -4.56 23.89 10.53
CA LYS A 89 -5.01 23.17 9.33
C LYS A 89 -4.12 23.43 8.11
N LYS A 90 -3.64 24.66 7.90
CA LYS A 90 -2.76 25.05 6.80
C LYS A 90 -1.35 24.49 6.97
N ASN A 91 -0.81 24.45 8.19
CA ASN A 91 0.48 23.83 8.48
C ASN A 91 0.40 22.31 8.27
N GLN A 92 -0.67 21.67 8.75
CA GLN A 92 -0.91 20.25 8.49
C GLN A 92 -1.15 19.96 7.00
N SER A 93 -1.84 20.85 6.29
CA SER A 93 -2.03 20.78 4.84
C SER A 93 -0.73 21.02 4.08
N GLY A 94 0.12 21.94 4.54
CA GLY A 94 1.42 22.26 3.98
C GLY A 94 2.39 21.09 4.12
N ILE A 95 2.45 20.44 5.29
CA ILE A 95 3.21 19.21 5.51
C ILE A 95 2.66 18.09 4.63
N LYS A 96 1.33 17.89 4.57
CA LYS A 96 0.72 16.89 3.69
C LYS A 96 1.00 17.17 2.21
N ALA A 97 0.97 18.43 1.78
CA ALA A 97 1.27 18.83 0.41
C ALA A 97 2.75 18.66 0.09
N MET A 98 3.65 18.97 1.03
CA MET A 98 5.09 18.71 0.91
C MET A 98 5.35 17.21 0.79
N LEU A 99 4.81 16.40 1.70
CA LEU A 99 4.93 14.93 1.67
C LEU A 99 4.35 14.34 0.37
N LYS A 100 3.21 14.86 -0.09
CA LYS A 100 2.62 14.45 -1.37
C LYS A 100 3.51 14.84 -2.55
N LYS A 101 4.14 16.02 -2.51
CA LYS A 101 5.05 16.50 -3.56
C LYS A 101 6.36 15.71 -3.61
N ILE A 102 6.85 15.24 -2.46
CA ILE A 102 8.07 14.41 -2.39
C ILE A 102 7.92 13.13 -3.23
N TRP A 103 6.73 12.51 -3.23
CA TRP A 103 6.50 11.21 -3.87
C TRP A 103 5.58 11.28 -5.11
N ALA A 104 5.31 12.48 -5.63
CA ALA A 104 4.43 12.69 -6.78
C ALA A 104 5.22 13.17 -8.02
N TRP A 105 6.25 12.41 -8.42
CA TRP A 105 6.98 12.66 -9.66
C TRP A 105 6.07 12.48 -10.88
N ASP A 106 6.39 13.20 -11.95
CA ASP A 106 5.54 13.28 -13.14
C ASP A 106 5.85 12.17 -14.16
N HIS A 107 7.06 11.61 -14.13
CA HIS A 107 7.50 10.58 -15.06
C HIS A 107 7.77 9.24 -14.35
N TYR A 108 7.36 8.14 -15.00
CA TYR A 108 7.63 6.77 -14.54
C TYR A 108 9.13 6.49 -14.36
N LEU A 109 9.97 7.03 -15.25
CA LEU A 109 11.42 6.82 -15.19
C LEU A 109 12.06 7.39 -13.92
N ASP A 110 11.53 8.48 -13.35
CA ASP A 110 12.05 9.05 -12.10
C ASP A 110 11.84 8.08 -10.94
N TYR A 111 10.69 7.39 -10.93
CA TYR A 111 10.42 6.35 -9.94
C TYR A 111 11.33 5.14 -10.09
N VAL A 112 11.57 4.69 -11.32
CA VAL A 112 12.48 3.56 -11.58
C VAL A 112 13.92 3.92 -11.24
N ASN A 113 14.38 5.12 -11.58
CA ASN A 113 15.74 5.58 -11.28
C ASN A 113 15.98 5.68 -9.76
N PHE A 114 15.02 6.22 -9.01
CA PHE A 114 15.10 6.22 -7.55
C PHE A 114 15.09 4.81 -6.97
N LEU A 115 14.20 3.94 -7.46
CA LEU A 115 14.11 2.55 -7.00
C LEU A 115 15.43 1.82 -7.24
N LEU A 116 16.02 1.97 -8.43
CA LEU A 116 17.34 1.41 -8.76
C LEU A 116 18.41 1.95 -7.80
N GLY A 117 18.47 3.26 -7.58
CA GLY A 117 19.43 3.86 -6.64
C GLY A 117 19.26 3.35 -5.20
N PHE A 118 18.02 3.21 -4.73
CA PHE A 118 17.70 2.65 -3.41
C PHE A 118 18.12 1.18 -3.29
N THR A 119 17.78 0.35 -4.28
CA THR A 119 18.17 -1.06 -4.32
C THR A 119 19.69 -1.21 -4.38
N THR A 120 20.40 -0.41 -5.17
CA THR A 120 21.87 -0.40 -5.21
C THR A 120 22.46 -0.01 -3.85
N THR A 121 21.88 0.98 -3.17
CA THR A 121 22.34 1.40 -1.84
C THR A 121 22.19 0.28 -0.81
N ILE A 122 21.04 -0.42 -0.80
CA ILE A 122 20.83 -1.59 0.07
C ILE A 122 21.77 -2.73 -0.30
N ALA A 123 22.01 -2.98 -1.59
CA ALA A 123 22.93 -4.03 -2.03
C ALA A 123 24.38 -3.75 -1.59
N VAL A 124 24.84 -2.49 -1.71
CA VAL A 124 26.14 -2.08 -1.18
C VAL A 124 26.19 -2.23 0.34
N ALA A 125 25.15 -1.80 1.06
CA ALA A 125 25.08 -1.99 2.51
C ALA A 125 25.10 -3.49 2.89
N TYR A 126 24.43 -4.35 2.13
CA TYR A 126 24.46 -5.80 2.32
C TYR A 126 25.87 -6.37 2.13
N GLN A 127 26.62 -5.87 1.15
CA GLN A 127 28.00 -6.32 0.95
C GLN A 127 28.94 -5.88 2.08
N LEU A 128 28.71 -4.70 2.66
CA LEU A 128 29.52 -4.16 3.76
C LEU A 128 29.17 -4.80 5.11
N PHE A 129 27.88 -4.99 5.40
CA PHE A 129 27.38 -5.38 6.73
C PHE A 129 26.77 -6.79 6.77
N GLY A 130 26.69 -7.50 5.65
CA GLY A 130 26.06 -8.83 5.55
C GLY A 130 26.78 -9.95 6.30
N TYR A 131 27.98 -9.67 6.84
CA TYR A 131 28.62 -10.56 7.81
C TYR A 131 27.91 -10.54 9.18
N HIS A 132 27.27 -9.44 9.54
CA HIS A 132 26.60 -9.28 10.82
C HIS A 132 25.16 -9.82 10.77
N ALA A 133 24.86 -10.78 11.65
CA ALA A 133 23.53 -11.41 11.72
C ALA A 133 22.41 -10.41 12.01
N TRP A 134 22.64 -9.43 12.91
CA TRP A 134 21.64 -8.43 13.28
C TRP A 134 21.18 -7.57 12.10
N PHE A 135 22.07 -7.30 11.13
CA PHE A 135 21.76 -6.50 9.95
C PHE A 135 20.78 -7.25 9.03
N ILE A 136 21.08 -8.52 8.78
CA ILE A 136 20.24 -9.40 7.95
C ILE A 136 18.87 -9.61 8.59
N GLU A 137 18.83 -9.84 9.90
CA GLU A 137 17.58 -10.03 10.64
C GLU A 137 16.72 -8.77 10.62
N THR A 138 17.32 -7.59 10.81
CA THR A 138 16.59 -6.31 10.78
C THR A 138 16.03 -6.02 9.39
N LEU A 139 16.79 -6.28 8.33
CA LEU A 139 16.30 -6.16 6.95
C LEU A 139 15.12 -7.12 6.68
N GLY A 140 15.19 -8.35 7.18
CA GLY A 140 14.11 -9.33 7.07
C GLY A 140 12.83 -8.86 7.75
N VAL A 141 12.93 -8.44 9.03
CA VAL A 141 11.79 -7.90 9.79
C VAL A 141 11.20 -6.66 9.13
N LEU A 142 12.04 -5.74 8.65
CA LEU A 142 11.58 -4.51 8.00
C LEU A 142 10.85 -4.83 6.68
N SER A 143 11.43 -5.69 5.84
CA SER A 143 10.83 -6.09 4.56
C SER A 143 9.48 -6.75 4.75
N LEU A 144 9.40 -7.75 5.63
CA LEU A 144 8.17 -8.47 5.95
C LEU A 144 7.15 -7.55 6.65
N GLY A 145 7.61 -6.65 7.51
CA GLY A 145 6.77 -5.64 8.15
C GLY A 145 6.12 -4.67 7.16
N ILE A 146 6.84 -4.24 6.12
CA ILE A 146 6.28 -3.42 5.04
C ILE A 146 5.23 -4.22 4.27
N GLU A 147 5.51 -5.48 3.94
CA GLU A 147 4.56 -6.37 3.24
C GLU A 147 3.26 -6.55 4.04
N SER A 148 3.35 -6.79 5.35
CA SER A 148 2.17 -6.93 6.21
C SER A 148 1.36 -5.66 6.42
N THR A 149 1.95 -4.50 6.13
CA THR A 149 1.26 -3.19 6.20
C THR A 149 0.42 -2.91 4.95
N LEU A 150 0.68 -3.56 3.81
CA LEU A 150 0.00 -3.30 2.54
C LEU A 150 -1.54 -3.42 2.59
N PRO A 151 -2.16 -4.35 3.33
CA PRO A 151 -3.62 -4.45 3.40
C PRO A 151 -4.27 -3.41 4.35
N LEU A 152 -3.49 -2.74 5.22
CA LEU A 152 -4.02 -1.82 6.22
C LEU A 152 -4.76 -0.61 5.63
N PRO A 153 -4.25 0.09 4.60
CA PRO A 153 -4.99 1.19 3.97
C PRO A 153 -6.35 0.74 3.44
N GLN A 154 -6.43 -0.47 2.88
CA GLN A 154 -7.67 -1.04 2.39
C GLN A 154 -8.66 -1.32 3.54
N CYS A 155 -8.18 -1.92 4.63
CA CYS A 155 -8.95 -2.15 5.85
C CYS A 155 -9.53 -0.83 6.41
N VAL A 156 -8.71 0.22 6.52
CA VAL A 156 -9.15 1.53 7.01
C VAL A 156 -10.18 2.18 6.08
N SER A 157 -9.99 2.09 4.77
CA SER A 157 -10.93 2.62 3.78
C SER A 157 -12.30 1.92 3.87
N ASN A 158 -12.30 0.59 3.99
CA ASN A 158 -13.51 -0.21 4.18
C ASN A 158 -14.27 0.20 5.45
N PHE A 159 -13.56 0.37 6.57
CA PHE A 159 -14.17 0.78 7.83
C PHE A 159 -14.83 2.17 7.74
N LYS A 160 -14.16 3.13 7.09
CA LYS A 160 -14.69 4.50 6.93
C LYS A 160 -15.90 4.58 6.01
N ARG A 161 -15.91 3.80 4.92
CA ARG A 161 -16.98 3.85 3.91
C ARG A 161 -18.23 3.08 4.32
N ARG A 162 -18.15 2.17 5.31
CA ARG A 162 -19.24 1.26 5.75
C ARG A 162 -19.96 0.55 4.59
N SER A 163 -19.26 0.38 3.48
CA SER A 163 -19.79 -0.20 2.25
C SER A 163 -18.67 -0.85 1.47
N THR A 164 -18.91 -2.07 0.99
CA THR A 164 -18.00 -2.83 0.12
C THR A 164 -18.46 -2.84 -1.34
N THR A 165 -19.29 -1.87 -1.75
CA THR A 165 -19.76 -1.77 -3.14
C THR A 165 -18.57 -1.51 -4.08
N GLY A 166 -18.13 -2.56 -4.78
CA GLY A 166 -17.00 -2.51 -5.72
C GLY A 166 -15.82 -3.43 -5.37
N PHE A 167 -15.81 -4.08 -4.20
CA PHE A 167 -14.75 -5.01 -3.84
C PHE A 167 -15.08 -6.45 -4.25
N SER A 168 -14.21 -7.09 -5.04
CA SER A 168 -14.42 -8.45 -5.53
C SER A 168 -14.22 -9.47 -4.40
N ALA A 169 -15.29 -10.16 -4.01
CA ALA A 169 -15.24 -11.21 -2.99
C ALA A 169 -14.28 -12.35 -3.35
N ILE A 170 -14.08 -12.63 -4.64
CA ILE A 170 -13.15 -13.65 -5.13
C ILE A 170 -11.71 -13.25 -4.79
N VAL A 171 -11.33 -11.99 -5.03
CA VAL A 171 -9.98 -11.48 -4.73
C VAL A 171 -9.67 -11.62 -3.25
N MET A 172 -10.63 -11.26 -2.40
CA MET A 172 -10.51 -11.36 -0.96
C MET A 172 -10.38 -12.82 -0.47
N ALA A 173 -11.15 -13.74 -1.06
CA ALA A 173 -11.04 -15.16 -0.75
C ALA A 173 -9.68 -15.72 -1.20
N THR A 174 -9.16 -15.28 -2.34
CA THR A 174 -7.82 -15.65 -2.82
C THR A 174 -6.72 -15.15 -1.90
N TRP A 175 -6.83 -13.92 -1.36
CA TRP A 175 -5.86 -13.38 -0.40
C TRP A 175 -5.83 -14.19 0.89
N PHE A 176 -6.99 -14.36 1.53
CA PHE A 176 -7.10 -15.15 2.75
C PHE A 176 -6.57 -16.59 2.58
N LEU A 177 -6.94 -17.24 1.47
CA LEU A 177 -6.49 -18.60 1.17
C LEU A 177 -4.98 -18.65 0.90
N GLY A 178 -4.45 -17.68 0.16
CA GLY A 178 -3.02 -17.55 -0.12
C GLY A 178 -2.19 -17.37 1.14
N ASP A 179 -2.59 -16.46 2.04
CA ASP A 179 -1.90 -16.20 3.30
C ASP A 179 -2.00 -17.38 4.27
N SER A 180 -3.14 -18.08 4.28
CA SER A 180 -3.30 -19.32 5.03
C SER A 180 -2.32 -20.41 4.56
N PHE A 181 -2.22 -20.63 3.24
CA PHE A 181 -1.28 -21.60 2.67
C PHE A 181 0.18 -21.19 2.88
N LYS A 182 0.49 -19.90 2.76
CA LYS A 182 1.84 -19.35 2.99
C LYS A 182 2.29 -19.55 4.44
N LEU A 183 1.41 -19.25 5.40
CA LEU A 183 1.69 -19.49 6.82
C LEU A 183 1.88 -20.99 7.12
N PHE A 184 1.02 -21.84 6.55
CA PHE A 184 1.16 -23.30 6.68
C PHE A 184 2.50 -23.80 6.13
N TYR A 185 2.90 -23.30 4.96
CA TYR A 185 4.19 -23.62 4.35
C TYR A 185 5.36 -23.24 5.25
N PHE A 186 5.35 -22.06 5.87
CA PHE A 186 6.41 -21.63 6.79
C PHE A 186 6.50 -22.48 8.06
N ILE A 187 5.36 -22.92 8.60
CA ILE A 187 5.32 -23.83 9.75
C ILE A 187 5.89 -25.20 9.37
N PHE A 188 5.50 -25.72 8.20
CA PHE A 188 5.94 -27.03 7.73
C PHE A 188 7.45 -27.06 7.43
N THR A 189 7.97 -26.05 6.73
CA THR A 189 9.39 -25.94 6.35
C THR A 189 10.29 -25.46 7.49
N ARG A 190 9.72 -25.18 8.68
CA ARG A 190 10.44 -24.66 9.86
C ARG A 190 11.27 -23.41 9.53
N SER A 191 10.67 -22.49 8.78
CA SER A 191 11.31 -21.23 8.37
C SER A 191 11.65 -20.34 9.58
N PRO A 192 12.59 -19.37 9.44
CA PRO A 192 12.98 -18.47 10.51
C PRO A 192 11.81 -17.75 11.15
N VAL A 193 12.01 -17.32 12.39
CA VAL A 193 10.90 -16.88 13.24
C VAL A 193 10.10 -15.69 12.70
N GLN A 194 10.77 -14.84 11.93
CA GLN A 194 10.24 -13.64 11.31
C GLN A 194 9.10 -13.95 10.31
N PHE A 195 9.20 -15.08 9.61
CA PHE A 195 8.22 -15.47 8.60
C PHE A 195 6.89 -15.93 9.22
N TYR A 196 6.94 -16.68 10.33
CA TYR A 196 5.70 -17.11 10.99
C TYR A 196 4.96 -15.95 11.66
N ILE A 197 5.68 -15.03 12.33
CA ILE A 197 5.05 -13.88 13.01
C ILE A 197 4.38 -13.00 11.96
N CYS A 198 5.11 -12.65 10.90
CA CYS A 198 4.59 -11.78 9.86
C CYS A 198 3.42 -12.43 9.11
N GLY A 199 3.52 -13.71 8.74
CA GLY A 199 2.44 -14.42 8.07
C GLY A 199 1.18 -14.51 8.94
N ALA A 200 1.32 -14.69 10.25
CA ALA A 200 0.19 -14.67 11.18
C ALA A 200 -0.49 -13.29 11.25
N VAL A 201 0.30 -12.20 11.25
CA VAL A 201 -0.22 -10.84 11.23
C VAL A 201 -0.97 -10.56 9.91
N GLN A 202 -0.40 -10.95 8.76
CA GLN A 202 -1.04 -10.84 7.44
C GLN A 202 -2.39 -11.55 7.41
N LEU A 203 -2.40 -12.84 7.78
CA LEU A 203 -3.63 -13.63 7.85
C LEU A 203 -4.67 -13.03 8.78
N THR A 204 -4.25 -12.43 9.89
CA THR A 204 -5.15 -11.75 10.82
C THR A 204 -5.80 -10.51 10.18
N ILE A 205 -5.01 -9.67 9.50
CA ILE A 205 -5.53 -8.47 8.83
C ILE A 205 -6.49 -8.87 7.70
N ASP A 206 -6.14 -9.89 6.92
CA ASP A 206 -6.98 -10.41 5.84
C ASP A 206 -8.30 -10.98 6.38
N SER A 207 -8.25 -11.71 7.49
CA SER A 207 -9.46 -12.20 8.18
C SER A 207 -10.37 -11.05 8.63
N LEU A 208 -9.79 -9.95 9.13
CA LEU A 208 -10.57 -8.75 9.50
C LEU A 208 -11.21 -8.10 8.28
N ILE A 209 -10.51 -8.03 7.14
CA ILE A 209 -11.05 -7.50 5.89
C ILE A 209 -12.22 -8.37 5.39
N VAL A 210 -12.05 -9.70 5.41
CA VAL A 210 -13.11 -10.68 5.09
C VAL A 210 -14.32 -10.48 5.99
N MET A 211 -14.11 -10.40 7.30
CA MET A 211 -15.18 -10.20 8.27
C MET A 211 -15.92 -8.88 8.02
N GLN A 212 -15.21 -7.76 7.82
CA GLN A 212 -15.82 -6.47 7.50
C GLN A 212 -16.63 -6.55 6.21
N ALA A 213 -16.11 -7.23 5.19
CA ALA A 213 -16.80 -7.38 3.91
C ALA A 213 -18.08 -8.22 4.02
N ILE A 214 -18.08 -9.27 4.84
CA ILE A 214 -19.28 -10.08 5.14
C ILE A 214 -20.31 -9.23 5.90
N LEU A 215 -19.90 -8.49 6.93
CA LEU A 215 -20.79 -7.67 7.76
C LEU A 215 -21.43 -6.51 6.99
N PHE A 216 -20.69 -5.89 6.06
CA PHE A 216 -21.19 -4.79 5.23
C PHE A 216 -21.89 -5.26 3.95
N SER A 217 -21.83 -6.55 3.60
CA SER A 217 -22.53 -7.09 2.45
C SER A 217 -24.03 -7.19 2.70
N THR A 218 -24.82 -6.36 2.02
CA THR A 218 -26.28 -6.39 2.03
C THR A 218 -26.84 -7.75 1.59
N LYS A 219 -26.09 -8.52 0.80
CA LYS A 219 -26.47 -9.89 0.38
C LYS A 219 -26.48 -10.88 1.55
N VAL A 220 -25.57 -10.73 2.51
CA VAL A 220 -25.52 -11.56 3.73
C VAL A 220 -26.63 -11.16 4.69
N LYS A 221 -26.91 -9.85 4.83
CA LYS A 221 -28.08 -9.38 5.60
C LYS A 221 -29.42 -9.90 5.03
N LYS A 222 -29.53 -10.00 3.70
CA LYS A 222 -30.71 -10.55 3.01
C LYS A 222 -30.80 -12.08 3.11
N GLN A 223 -29.67 -12.79 3.16
CA GLN A 223 -29.61 -14.26 3.34
C GLN A 223 -29.79 -14.72 4.80
N LEU A 224 -29.34 -13.92 5.78
CA LEU A 224 -29.46 -14.22 7.22
C LEU A 224 -30.85 -13.91 7.79
N GLY A 225 -31.83 -13.54 6.97
CA GLY A 225 -33.21 -13.35 7.42
C GLY A 225 -33.40 -12.30 8.50
N VAL A 226 -32.42 -11.40 8.72
CA VAL A 226 -32.63 -10.21 9.55
C VAL A 226 -33.43 -9.23 8.70
N SER A 227 -34.73 -9.52 8.66
CA SER A 227 -35.77 -8.62 8.17
C SER A 227 -35.48 -7.26 8.78
N SER A 228 -35.17 -6.29 7.91
CA SER A 228 -35.02 -4.92 8.33
C SER A 228 -36.41 -4.43 8.69
N CYS A 229 -36.81 -4.58 9.96
CA CYS A 229 -37.94 -3.89 10.59
C CYS A 229 -37.70 -2.35 10.66
N HIS A 230 -36.85 -1.82 9.78
CA HIS A 230 -36.48 -0.41 9.72
C HIS A 230 -36.72 0.19 8.34
N SER A 231 -37.15 -0.61 7.36
CA SER A 231 -37.63 -0.08 6.07
C SER A 231 -39.10 0.36 6.14
N ASP A 232 -39.90 -0.17 7.07
CA ASP A 232 -41.33 0.19 7.17
C ASP A 232 -41.59 1.49 7.94
N LEU A 233 -40.63 1.99 8.73
CA LEU A 233 -40.79 3.25 9.48
C LEU A 233 -40.48 4.51 8.66
N VAL A 234 -39.97 4.37 7.43
CA VAL A 234 -39.73 5.52 6.55
C VAL A 234 -40.86 5.73 5.54
N GLU A 235 -41.67 4.69 5.26
CA GLU A 235 -42.82 4.80 4.35
C GLU A 235 -44.04 5.46 5.04
N GLU A 236 -44.19 5.30 6.37
CA GLU A 236 -45.35 5.84 7.12
C GLU A 236 -45.28 7.35 7.41
N GLN A 237 -44.18 8.02 7.05
CA GLN A 237 -43.97 9.45 7.36
C GLN A 237 -44.02 10.38 6.15
N ARG A 238 -44.42 9.89 4.96
CA ARG A 238 -44.86 10.78 3.87
C ARG A 238 -46.35 11.09 4.03
N PRO A 239 -46.73 12.30 4.50
CA PRO A 239 -48.12 12.74 4.38
C PRO A 239 -48.51 12.71 2.90
N GLY A 240 -49.65 12.06 2.64
CA GLY A 240 -50.18 11.86 1.30
C GLY A 240 -50.36 13.18 0.55
N PHE A 241 -49.66 13.29 -0.58
CA PHE A 241 -49.99 14.30 -1.58
C PHE A 241 -51.04 13.68 -2.50
N THR A 242 -52.30 13.86 -2.11
CA THR A 242 -53.46 13.60 -2.96
C THR A 242 -53.41 14.54 -4.17
N TYR A 243 -53.31 13.98 -5.37
CA TYR A 243 -53.58 14.74 -6.59
C TYR A 243 -55.11 14.86 -6.71
N GLU A 244 -55.65 16.02 -6.34
CA GLU A 244 -56.99 16.43 -6.74
C GLU A 244 -57.04 16.51 -8.27
N THR A 245 -57.82 15.60 -8.86
CA THR A 245 -58.43 15.78 -10.16
C THR A 245 -59.40 16.96 -10.08
N ILE A 246 -59.16 18.00 -10.86
CA ILE A 246 -60.10 19.10 -11.09
C ILE A 246 -60.45 19.08 -12.60
N PRO A 247 -61.73 19.25 -12.96
CA PRO A 247 -62.33 18.82 -14.23
C PRO A 247 -61.93 19.60 -15.48
#